data_AF-A0A2A5DX87-F1
#
_entry.id   AF-A0A2A5DX87-F1
#
_cell.length_a   1.000
_cell.length_b   1.000
_cell.length_c   1.000
_cell.angle_alpha   90.00
_cell.angle_beta   90.00
_cell.angle_gamma   90.00
#
_symmetry.space_group_name_H-M   'P 1'
#
loop_
_entity.id
_entity.type
_entity.pdbx_description
1 polymer ?
#
loop_
_entity_poly.entity_id
_entity_poly.type
_entity_poly.pdbx_seq_one_letter_code
_entity_poly.pdbx_strand_id
1 'polypeptide(L)'
;MGTMDKAGDGKKDWVGNARSYAVAWGLPMAALVVTVFLPPLARTLIGTAALLWMGVACLVNAARCGRTHCYFTGPFFLVLAAPMVLHGFGIFSLGPNGWIWLWGSIVAGFAVLWLLPEWILGKFIKFFGKHAHGR
;
A
#
# COMPACT_ATOMS: atom_id res chain seq x y z
N MET A 1 21.40 -19.47 -23.50
CA MET A 1 20.95 -18.21 -24.13
C MET A 1 19.42 -18.23 -24.17
N GLY A 2 18.75 -17.42 -23.36
CA GLY A 2 17.29 -17.44 -23.22
C GLY A 2 16.82 -16.18 -22.50
N THR A 3 17.19 -15.02 -23.04
CA THR A 3 16.78 -13.70 -22.55
C THR A 3 15.50 -13.29 -23.26
N MET A 4 14.36 -13.90 -22.95
CA MET A 4 13.12 -13.53 -23.63
C MET A 4 11.81 -13.64 -22.84
N ASP A 5 11.85 -13.81 -21.50
CA ASP A 5 10.60 -13.83 -20.68
C ASP A 5 10.41 -12.60 -19.78
N LYS A 6 11.41 -11.70 -19.66
CA LYS A 6 11.30 -10.51 -18.78
C LYS A 6 10.54 -9.31 -19.39
N ALA A 7 10.25 -9.33 -20.69
CA ALA A 7 9.69 -8.17 -21.39
C ALA A 7 8.15 -8.05 -21.32
N GLY A 8 7.45 -9.13 -20.91
CA GLY A 8 5.98 -9.18 -20.86
C GLY A 8 5.36 -8.64 -19.57
N ASP A 9 6.00 -8.88 -18.42
CA ASP A 9 5.46 -8.49 -17.11
C ASP A 9 5.64 -6.99 -16.78
N GLY A 10 6.70 -6.36 -17.29
CA GLY A 10 6.99 -4.95 -17.05
C GLY A 10 5.99 -3.96 -17.68
N LYS A 11 5.23 -4.38 -18.71
CA LYS A 11 4.20 -3.53 -19.33
C LYS A 11 2.88 -3.52 -18.56
N LYS A 12 2.58 -4.57 -17.79
CA LYS A 12 1.37 -4.64 -16.95
C LYS A 12 1.58 -4.02 -15.57
N ASP A 13 2.83 -3.98 -15.09
CA ASP A 13 3.22 -3.31 -13.85
C ASP A 13 3.20 -1.79 -13.97
N TRP A 14 2.02 -1.21 -13.79
CA TRP A 14 1.84 0.23 -13.81
C TRP A 14 2.65 0.91 -12.70
N VAL A 15 2.85 0.25 -11.56
CA VAL A 15 3.67 0.75 -10.43
C VAL A 15 5.17 0.43 -10.62
N GLY A 16 5.55 -0.40 -11.59
CA GLY A 16 6.95 -0.69 -11.95
C GLY A 16 7.65 0.42 -12.76
N ASN A 17 6.90 1.37 -13.31
CA ASN A 17 7.45 2.56 -13.96
C ASN A 17 7.74 3.64 -12.90
N ALA A 18 8.98 4.12 -12.82
CA ALA A 18 9.46 5.07 -11.79
C ALA A 18 8.58 6.32 -11.65
N ARG A 19 7.99 6.81 -12.74
CA ARG A 19 7.08 7.97 -12.72
C ARG A 19 5.73 7.66 -12.08
N SER A 20 5.15 6.51 -12.41
CA SER A 20 3.91 6.03 -11.80
C SER A 20 4.13 5.68 -10.33
N TYR A 21 5.28 5.09 -10.00
CA TYR A 21 5.68 4.86 -8.61
C TYR A 21 5.77 6.18 -7.83
N ALA A 22 6.44 7.20 -8.38
CA ALA A 22 6.54 8.51 -7.73
C ALA A 22 5.17 9.15 -7.44
N VAL A 23 4.19 9.01 -8.35
CA VAL A 23 2.85 9.59 -8.17
C VAL A 23 1.93 8.70 -7.31
N ALA A 24 2.02 7.38 -7.45
CA ALA A 24 1.20 6.44 -6.69
C ALA A 24 1.71 6.22 -5.25
N TRP A 25 3.00 6.44 -5.02
CA TRP A 25 3.66 6.19 -3.73
C TRP A 25 4.37 7.41 -3.16
N GLY A 26 5.26 8.05 -3.92
CA GLY A 26 6.08 9.15 -3.42
C GLY A 26 5.25 10.35 -2.95
N LEU A 27 4.34 10.81 -3.80
CA LEU A 27 3.47 11.95 -3.52
C LEU A 27 2.54 11.71 -2.31
N PRO A 28 1.76 10.61 -2.23
CA PRO A 28 0.91 10.38 -1.07
C PRO A 28 1.69 10.08 0.21
N MET A 29 2.86 9.43 0.15
CA MET A 29 3.72 9.26 1.33
C MET A 29 4.21 10.61 1.86
N ALA A 30 4.69 11.49 0.98
CA ALA A 30 5.08 12.83 1.36
C ALA A 30 3.91 13.61 1.96
N ALA A 31 2.72 13.50 1.36
CA ALA A 31 1.51 14.11 1.89
C ALA A 31 1.17 13.60 3.31
N LEU A 32 1.24 12.29 3.55
CA LEU A 32 1.02 11.70 4.87
C LEU A 32 2.03 12.23 5.90
N VAL A 33 3.32 12.34 5.54
CA VAL A 33 4.33 12.93 6.44
C VAL A 33 4.00 14.40 6.76
N VAL A 34 3.61 15.18 5.76
CA VAL A 34 3.23 16.60 5.95
C VAL A 34 2.04 16.72 6.90
N THR A 35 1.05 15.82 6.82
CA THR A 35 -0.15 15.91 7.65
C THR A 35 0.10 15.82 9.16
N VAL A 36 1.25 15.28 9.59
CA VAL A 36 1.67 15.27 11.00
C VAL A 36 1.76 16.69 11.56
N PHE A 37 2.15 17.66 10.74
CA PHE A 37 2.32 19.06 11.14
C PHE A 37 1.08 19.93 10.87
N LEU A 38 0.03 19.36 10.28
CA LEU A 38 -1.18 20.09 9.91
C LEU A 38 -2.22 20.12 11.03
N PRO A 39 -3.10 21.14 11.04
CA PRO A 39 -4.24 21.19 11.94
C PRO A 39 -5.21 20.02 11.67
N PRO A 40 -6.05 19.63 12.66
CA PRO A 40 -6.84 18.40 12.61
C PRO A 40 -7.65 18.21 11.33
N LEU A 41 -8.38 19.25 10.89
CA LEU A 41 -9.20 19.17 9.68
C LEU A 41 -8.37 18.92 8.41
N ALA A 42 -7.28 19.67 8.22
CA ALA A 42 -6.40 19.50 7.06
C ALA A 42 -5.69 18.14 7.09
N ARG A 43 -5.26 17.69 8.28
CA ARG A 43 -4.69 16.37 8.50
C ARG A 43 -5.65 15.27 8.09
N THR A 44 -6.93 15.36 8.49
CA THR A 44 -7.97 14.41 8.10
C THR A 44 -8.16 14.37 6.59
N LEU A 45 -8.43 15.52 5.97
CA LEU A 45 -8.77 15.55 4.54
C LEU A 45 -7.62 15.05 3.68
N ILE A 46 -6.40 15.55 3.92
CA ILE A 46 -5.21 15.16 3.14
C ILE A 46 -4.81 13.72 3.45
N GLY A 47 -4.83 13.32 4.73
CA GLY A 47 -4.47 11.98 5.15
C GLY A 47 -5.41 10.92 4.58
N THR A 48 -6.73 11.17 4.63
CA THR A 48 -7.73 10.31 4.02
C THR A 48 -7.57 10.25 2.50
N ALA A 49 -7.41 11.40 1.82
CA ALA A 49 -7.21 11.41 0.38
C ALA A 49 -5.97 10.62 -0.05
N ALA A 50 -4.85 10.77 0.68
CA ALA A 50 -3.63 10.02 0.43
C ALA A 50 -3.81 8.51 0.65
N LEU A 51 -4.47 8.09 1.74
CA LEU A 51 -4.76 6.67 2.01
C LEU A 51 -5.69 6.06 0.96
N LEU A 52 -6.74 6.77 0.55
CA LEU A 52 -7.63 6.33 -0.52
C LEU A 52 -6.90 6.17 -1.84
N TRP A 53 -6.08 7.16 -2.21
CA TRP A 53 -5.28 7.11 -3.43
C TRP A 53 -4.31 5.92 -3.43
N MET A 54 -3.56 5.73 -2.35
CA MET A 54 -2.64 4.59 -2.20
C MET A 54 -3.39 3.25 -2.25
N GLY A 55 -4.53 3.15 -1.55
CA GLY A 55 -5.36 1.96 -1.53
C GLY A 55 -5.89 1.57 -2.91
N VAL A 56 -6.48 2.54 -3.63
CA VAL A 56 -7.00 2.34 -5.00
C VAL A 56 -5.86 2.02 -5.97
N ALA A 57 -4.72 2.73 -5.90
CA ALA A 57 -3.59 2.47 -6.77
C ALA A 57 -3.03 1.05 -6.58
N CYS A 58 -2.94 0.59 -5.33
CA CYS A 58 -2.58 -0.79 -4.99
C CYS A 58 -3.57 -1.81 -5.58
N LEU A 59 -4.87 -1.60 -5.41
CA LEU A 59 -5.88 -2.53 -5.95
C LEU A 59 -5.86 -2.59 -7.48
N VAL A 60 -5.72 -1.44 -8.15
CA VAL A 60 -5.59 -1.37 -9.61
C VAL A 60 -4.33 -2.11 -10.08
N ASN A 61 -3.23 -1.97 -9.35
CA ASN A 61 -1.99 -2.70 -9.66
C ASN A 61 -2.13 -4.21 -9.38
N ALA A 62 -2.79 -4.60 -8.30
CA ALA A 62 -3.08 -6.00 -7.97
C ALA A 62 -3.91 -6.66 -9.06
N ALA A 63 -4.95 -5.97 -9.56
CA ALA A 63 -5.82 -6.46 -10.63
C ALA A 63 -5.10 -6.60 -11.98
N ARG A 64 -4.06 -5.78 -12.24
CA ARG A 64 -3.29 -5.83 -13.50
C ARG A 64 -2.11 -6.80 -13.48
N CYS A 65 -1.42 -6.90 -12.34
CA CYS A 65 -0.10 -7.55 -12.22
C CYS A 65 -0.10 -8.78 -11.35
N GLY A 66 -1.15 -8.99 -10.54
CA GLY A 66 -1.20 -10.10 -9.60
C GLY A 66 -0.25 -9.97 -8.41
N ARG A 67 0.36 -8.80 -8.16
CA ARG A 67 1.28 -8.62 -7.02
C ARG A 67 0.55 -8.87 -5.70
N THR A 68 1.00 -9.88 -4.97
CA THR A 68 0.37 -10.35 -3.73
C THR A 68 0.39 -9.29 -2.63
N HIS A 69 1.46 -8.51 -2.48
CA HIS A 69 1.50 -7.45 -1.47
C HIS A 69 0.42 -6.38 -1.72
N CYS A 70 0.14 -6.04 -2.98
CA CYS A 70 -0.88 -5.06 -3.35
C CYS A 70 -2.30 -5.53 -2.99
N TYR A 71 -2.56 -6.85 -3.00
CA TYR A 71 -3.85 -7.41 -2.60
C TYR A 71 -4.17 -7.20 -1.12
N PHE A 72 -3.15 -7.14 -0.27
CA PHE A 72 -3.35 -6.94 1.17
C PHE A 72 -3.19 -5.47 1.57
N THR A 73 -2.20 -4.76 1.00
CA THR A 73 -1.96 -3.34 1.33
C THR A 73 -3.07 -2.42 0.83
N GLY A 74 -3.67 -2.73 -0.33
CA GLY A 74 -4.78 -1.94 -0.90
C GLY A 74 -5.98 -1.83 0.04
N PRO A 75 -6.63 -2.95 0.41
CA PRO A 75 -7.73 -2.97 1.36
C PRO A 75 -7.34 -2.39 2.73
N PHE A 76 -6.11 -2.66 3.20
CA PHE A 76 -5.62 -2.12 4.46
C PHE A 76 -5.65 -0.59 4.51
N PHE A 77 -5.14 0.09 3.47
CA PHE A 77 -5.18 1.56 3.43
C PHE A 77 -6.61 2.11 3.34
N LEU A 78 -7.50 1.44 2.60
CA LEU A 78 -8.91 1.83 2.53
C LEU A 78 -9.60 1.68 3.90
N VAL A 79 -9.32 0.59 4.62
CA VAL A 79 -9.84 0.38 5.97
C VAL A 79 -9.31 1.45 6.93
N LEU A 80 -8.04 1.83 6.84
CA LEU A 80 -7.47 2.90 7.67
C LEU A 80 -7.96 4.31 7.31
N ALA A 81 -8.44 4.53 6.09
CA ALA A 81 -9.06 5.79 5.73
C ALA A 81 -10.35 6.06 6.55
N ALA A 82 -11.09 5.01 6.92
CA ALA A 82 -12.31 5.13 7.71
C ALA A 82 -12.08 5.71 9.13
N PRO A 83 -11.25 5.12 10.01
CA PRO A 83 -10.99 5.69 11.32
C PRO A 83 -10.26 7.03 11.25
N MET A 84 -9.48 7.30 10.19
CA MET A 84 -8.89 8.63 9.94
C MET A 84 -9.97 9.72 9.79
N VAL A 85 -11.01 9.44 8.98
CA VAL A 85 -12.17 10.34 8.81
C VAL A 85 -12.97 10.45 10.10
N LEU A 86 -13.36 9.31 10.69
CA LEU A 86 -14.22 9.27 11.87
C LEU A 86 -13.58 9.99 13.07
N HIS A 87 -12.27 9.80 13.27
CA HIS A 87 -11.53 10.49 14.32
C HIS A 87 -11.34 11.97 14.02
N GLY A 88 -11.05 12.29 12.76
CA GLY A 88 -10.89 13.66 12.28
C GLY A 88 -12.10 14.57 12.47
N PHE A 89 -13.30 14.05 12.20
CA PHE A 89 -14.55 14.77 12.37
C PHE A 89 -15.12 14.67 13.79
N GLY A 90 -14.43 14.01 14.72
CA GLY A 90 -14.88 13.88 16.10
C GLY A 90 -16.09 12.94 16.30
N ILE A 91 -16.44 12.13 15.29
CA ILE A 91 -17.51 11.12 15.38
C ILE A 91 -17.11 10.00 16.35
N PHE A 92 -15.82 9.65 16.36
CA PHE A 92 -15.25 8.65 17.25
C PHE A 92 -13.89 9.10 17.81
N SER A 93 -13.72 9.07 19.13
CA SER A 93 -12.44 9.44 19.76
C SER A 93 -11.59 8.20 20.05
N LEU A 94 -10.39 8.14 19.46
CA LEU A 94 -9.36 7.16 19.78
C LEU A 94 -8.56 7.53 21.05
N GLY A 95 -9.07 8.48 21.84
CA GLY A 95 -8.42 9.00 23.04
C GLY A 95 -7.34 10.05 22.76
N PRO A 96 -6.61 10.49 23.81
CA PRO A 96 -5.63 11.58 23.71
C PRO A 96 -4.51 11.33 22.69
N ASN A 97 -4.16 10.06 22.49
CA ASN A 97 -3.11 9.63 21.57
C ASN A 97 -3.67 9.08 20.24
N GLY A 98 -4.93 9.36 19.90
CA GLY A 98 -5.62 8.78 18.74
C GLY A 98 -4.86 8.97 17.42
N TRP A 99 -4.32 10.16 17.20
CA TRP A 99 -3.48 10.43 16.03
C TRP A 99 -2.18 9.61 15.99
N ILE A 100 -1.52 9.41 17.14
CA ILE A 100 -0.31 8.59 17.21
C ILE A 100 -0.65 7.13 16.89
N TRP A 101 -1.76 6.62 17.39
CA TRP A 101 -2.22 5.26 17.07
C TRP A 101 -2.53 5.09 15.58
N LEU A 102 -3.18 6.09 14.96
CA LEU A 102 -3.44 6.08 13.52
C LEU A 102 -2.13 6.07 12.72
N TRP A 103 -1.21 6.99 13.00
CA TRP A 103 0.09 7.03 12.31
C TRP A 103 0.92 5.77 12.52
N GLY A 104 0.98 5.28 13.77
CA GLY A 104 1.64 4.04 14.12
C GLY A 104 1.05 2.84 13.38
N SER A 105 -0.28 2.76 13.27
CA SER A 105 -0.96 1.69 12.53
C SER A 105 -0.65 1.74 11.04
N ILE A 106 -0.63 2.93 10.41
CA ILE A 106 -0.27 3.10 8.99
C ILE A 106 1.15 2.60 8.76
N VAL A 107 2.13 3.06 9.55
CA VAL A 107 3.54 2.70 9.38
C VAL A 107 3.77 1.21 9.67
N ALA A 108 3.29 0.72 10.81
CA ALA A 108 3.48 -0.66 11.22
C ALA A 108 2.78 -1.62 10.26
N GLY A 109 1.52 -1.38 9.93
CA GLY A 109 0.77 -2.24 9.02
C GLY A 109 1.31 -2.20 7.60
N PHE A 110 1.78 -1.04 7.12
CA PHE A 110 2.47 -0.98 5.83
C PHE A 110 3.77 -1.81 5.84
N ALA A 111 4.63 -1.65 6.85
CA ALA A 111 5.88 -2.41 6.95
C ALA A 111 5.62 -3.92 7.06
N VAL A 112 4.66 -4.33 7.88
CA VAL A 112 4.26 -5.73 8.06
C VAL A 112 3.71 -6.31 6.76
N LEU A 113 2.80 -5.61 6.08
CA LEU A 113 2.21 -6.06 4.82
C LEU A 113 3.16 -5.94 3.62
N TRP A 114 4.26 -5.20 3.74
CA TRP A 114 5.33 -5.23 2.76
C TRP A 114 6.23 -6.46 2.96
N LEU A 115 6.66 -6.69 4.21
CA LEU A 115 7.60 -7.76 4.55
C LEU A 115 6.97 -9.15 4.54
N LEU A 116 5.75 -9.30 5.05
CA LEU A 116 5.09 -10.61 5.18
C LEU A 116 4.82 -11.31 3.84
N PRO A 117 4.34 -10.65 2.77
CA PRO A 117 4.15 -11.32 1.49
C PRO A 117 5.47 -11.81 0.89
N GLU A 118 6.56 -11.07 1.04
CA GLU A 118 7.88 -11.55 0.60
C GLU A 118 8.35 -12.77 1.41
N TRP A 119 8.11 -12.77 2.72
CA TRP A 119 8.51 -13.87 3.61
C TRP A 119 7.64 -15.13 3.47
N ILE A 120 6.33 -14.97 3.33
CA ILE A 120 5.36 -16.08 3.25
C ILE A 120 5.25 -16.59 1.80
N LEU A 121 5.09 -15.71 0.81
CA LEU A 121 4.89 -16.11 -0.59
C LEU A 121 6.19 -16.24 -1.39
N GLY A 122 7.32 -15.65 -0.95
CA GLY A 122 8.64 -15.99 -1.49
C GLY A 122 9.01 -17.46 -1.27
N LYS A 123 8.47 -18.08 -0.20
CA LYS A 123 8.53 -19.53 0.01
C LYS A 123 7.58 -20.31 -0.90
N PHE A 124 6.36 -19.80 -1.15
CA PHE A 124 5.42 -20.45 -2.07
C PHE A 124 5.87 -20.44 -3.54
N ILE A 125 6.47 -19.35 -4.02
CA ILE A 125 7.00 -19.29 -5.40
C ILE A 125 8.21 -20.23 -5.57
N LYS A 126 9.06 -20.39 -4.54
CA LYS A 126 10.11 -21.43 -4.54
C LYS A 126 9.54 -22.86 -4.57
N PHE A 127 8.38 -23.08 -3.95
CA PHE A 127 7.71 -24.39 -3.94
C PHE A 127 7.07 -24.73 -5.30
N PHE A 128 6.39 -23.77 -5.94
CA PHE A 128 5.80 -23.96 -7.28
C PHE A 128 6.84 -23.94 -8.42
N GLY A 129 7.97 -23.23 -8.25
CA GLY A 129 9.07 -23.24 -9.22
C GLY A 129 9.78 -24.60 -9.34
N LYS A 130 9.67 -25.47 -8.33
CA LYS A 130 10.22 -26.83 -8.39
C LYS A 130 9.32 -27.83 -9.13
N HIS A 131 8.05 -27.49 -9.36
CA HIS A 131 7.09 -28.35 -10.08
C HIS A 131 6.80 -27.91 -11.52
N ALA A 132 7.24 -26.70 -11.93
CA ALA A 132 7.09 -26.23 -13.32
C ALA A 132 8.26 -26.62 -14.25
N HIS A 133 9.32 -27.26 -13.71
CA HIS A 133 10.46 -27.76 -14.49
C HIS A 133 10.46 -29.30 -14.57
N GLY A 134 9.27 -29.88 -14.65
CA GLY A 134 9.04 -31.32 -14.70
C GLY A 134 7.88 -31.65 -15.63
N ARG A 135 7.97 -31.20 -16.88
CA ARG A 135 7.48 -31.88 -18.09
C ARG A 135 7.92 -31.09 -19.32
#